data_AF-A0A1Q2MEN2-F1
#
_entry.id   AF-A0A1Q2MEN2-F1
#
_cell.length_a   1.000
_cell.length_b   1.000
_cell.length_c   1.000
_cell.angle_alpha   90.00
_cell.angle_beta   90.00
_cell.angle_gamma   90.00
#
_symmetry.space_group_name_H-M   'P 1'
#
loop_
_entity.id
_entity.type
_entity.pdbx_description
1 polymer ?
#
loop_
_entity_poly.entity_id
_entity_poly.type
_entity_poly.pdbx_seq_one_letter_code
_entity_poly.pdbx_strand_id
1 'polypeptide(L)'
;MYKTAYNKLLQKKLFGGLLCGSGEISLFDKTRIVVPRWMRIGPFASELNADMPLDKTNPNGSYKGLNGAVEWEDVTLVPEETGIIDNSIAEADGAYSIYLATYVYSRKQHKCILAAGHQGDMQLFLNGRQIRGTMFSSDSANFDIDLVHGWNLLMLRLDYSPQDDKSFYAGLCHADGKPFRDGWVKTGFMTNGDIDTQLFCKNPDEENQYIEIGHISNNEHLRSKPDAVVYIPKEGEGHNDGDNEHFLVFNAPKSRELLAMWTQGSMEPSGDNHIVISRSSDGVKFSDPVWITGTHKDTDENQASWGFPLVASKTGRIYCFYCETPKGKLGGASGVLGCHISDDNGYTWNRAGRIELEDCFKSKDGSKMPLGEIIVWQKPIKDKNGRVVVGYTYNGSDCPKSCCRFMAFDNIDDAPEIEDIQITYLSSIGNSIEMPADVSERHCSEPAPVLLPDGRIFSVMRTITGNIWYSVSEDDCCSWTAARPLLYRDGGEAVKNPLNCCPLYPLEDGKYILLYCNNSFYADYIRNGKPLPAGMSMFTNRRPMVYSIGEFNPQADQPLWFSKPKELFDTDGVIVSPKASNEIGSYPSMTVFNGERMLWYPDRKFFLLGKKITREMINS
;
A
#
# COMPACT_ATOMS: atom_id res chain seq x y z
N MET A 1 -49.00 11.06 -6.01
CA MET A 1 -49.18 12.52 -5.95
C MET A 1 -48.34 13.14 -4.82
N TYR A 2 -47.04 12.81 -4.72
CA TYR A 2 -46.05 13.51 -3.87
C TYR A 2 -44.62 13.28 -4.44
N LYS A 3 -44.45 13.56 -5.74
CA LYS A 3 -43.13 13.56 -6.42
C LYS A 3 -42.84 14.89 -7.13
N THR A 4 -43.57 15.96 -6.78
CA THR A 4 -43.60 17.22 -7.55
C THR A 4 -43.26 18.47 -6.73
N ALA A 5 -42.79 18.34 -5.49
CA ALA A 5 -42.36 19.48 -4.66
C ALA A 5 -40.83 19.67 -4.59
N TYR A 6 -40.03 18.66 -4.96
CA TYR A 6 -38.57 18.71 -4.83
C TYR A 6 -37.87 19.39 -6.03
N ASN A 7 -38.43 19.28 -7.24
CA ASN A 7 -37.83 19.83 -8.46
C ASN A 7 -38.06 21.34 -8.68
N LYS A 8 -38.64 22.08 -7.72
CA LYS A 8 -38.93 23.53 -7.87
C LYS A 8 -38.02 24.47 -7.07
N LEU A 9 -37.10 23.97 -6.24
CA LEU A 9 -36.19 24.84 -5.47
C LEU A 9 -34.78 24.99 -6.06
N LEU A 10 -34.34 24.11 -6.95
CA LEU A 10 -32.96 24.11 -7.48
C LEU A 10 -32.73 25.01 -8.71
N GLN A 11 -33.72 25.78 -9.17
CA GLN A 11 -33.60 26.60 -10.39
C GLN A 11 -33.68 28.13 -10.22
N LYS A 12 -33.62 28.69 -9.00
CA LYS A 12 -33.60 30.16 -8.85
C LYS A 12 -32.67 30.64 -7.74
N LYS A 13 -31.67 31.44 -8.16
CA LYS A 13 -30.74 32.32 -7.40
C LYS A 13 -29.43 31.63 -6.96
N LEU A 14 -28.24 32.18 -7.18
CA LEU A 14 -27.80 33.48 -7.71
C LEU A 14 -26.31 33.36 -8.09
N PHE A 15 -25.95 33.81 -9.29
CA PHE A 15 -24.61 34.30 -9.60
C PHE A 15 -24.36 35.62 -8.85
N GLY A 16 -23.11 35.85 -8.46
CA GLY A 16 -22.57 37.12 -7.97
C GLY A 16 -21.56 36.82 -6.87
N GLY A 17 -20.25 36.84 -7.05
CA GLY A 17 -19.42 37.53 -8.03
C GLY A 17 -18.35 38.27 -7.23
N LEU A 18 -17.14 37.75 -7.16
CA LEU A 18 -15.91 38.55 -7.11
C LEU A 18 -14.74 37.70 -7.61
N LEU A 19 -14.24 38.10 -8.78
CA LEU A 19 -12.98 37.70 -9.38
C LEU A 19 -11.82 38.29 -8.58
N CYS A 20 -10.79 37.48 -8.32
CA CYS A 20 -9.36 37.83 -8.14
C CYS A 20 -8.63 36.49 -7.95
N GLY A 21 -7.66 36.02 -8.73
CA GLY A 21 -6.99 36.45 -9.94
C GLY A 21 -6.05 35.31 -10.32
N SER A 22 -5.88 35.06 -11.60
CA SER A 22 -4.88 34.16 -12.16
C SER A 22 -3.46 34.66 -11.84
N GLY A 23 -2.63 33.82 -11.22
CA GLY A 23 -1.20 34.08 -10.97
C GLY A 23 -0.51 32.86 -10.35
N GLU A 24 0.58 32.44 -10.98
CA GLU A 24 1.45 31.31 -10.60
C GLU A 24 2.22 31.52 -9.28
N ILE A 25 2.84 30.41 -8.84
CA ILE A 25 4.04 30.24 -8.00
C ILE A 25 3.85 29.69 -6.56
N SER A 26 4.76 28.73 -6.30
CA SER A 26 4.99 27.73 -5.27
C SER A 26 5.13 28.17 -3.81
N LEU A 27 4.85 27.24 -2.88
CA LEU A 27 5.83 26.60 -1.95
C LEU A 27 5.08 25.70 -0.96
N PHE A 28 5.56 24.47 -0.80
CA PHE A 28 5.00 23.43 0.07
C PHE A 28 5.68 23.47 1.47
N ASP A 29 4.89 23.51 2.55
CA ASP A 29 5.36 23.23 3.92
C ASP A 29 4.65 21.95 4.42
N LYS A 30 5.30 20.79 4.29
CA LYS A 30 4.84 19.47 4.76
C LYS A 30 5.47 19.13 6.13
N THR A 31 4.92 19.65 7.25
CA THR A 31 5.63 19.54 8.55
C THR A 31 4.82 19.12 9.79
N ARG A 32 3.59 18.59 9.70
CA ARG A 32 2.76 18.32 10.91
C ARG A 32 1.97 17.02 10.82
N ILE A 33 1.96 16.26 11.91
CA ILE A 33 1.15 15.04 12.10
C ILE A 33 0.00 15.40 13.04
N VAL A 34 -1.23 15.27 12.55
CA VAL A 34 -2.45 15.38 13.37
C VAL A 34 -2.94 13.96 13.64
N VAL A 35 -3.15 13.61 14.91
CA VAL A 35 -3.73 12.31 15.27
C VAL A 35 -5.25 12.47 15.34
N PRO A 36 -6.07 11.81 14.49
CA PRO A 36 -7.52 12.01 14.47
C PRO A 36 -8.25 11.24 15.59
N ARG A 37 -7.60 11.04 16.74
CA ARG A 37 -8.18 10.32 17.88
C ARG A 37 -8.57 11.34 18.95
N TRP A 38 -9.86 11.35 19.26
CA TRP A 38 -10.42 12.18 20.31
C TRP A 38 -10.79 11.30 21.49
N MET A 39 -10.30 11.65 22.67
CA MET A 39 -10.78 11.06 23.91
C MET A 39 -11.97 11.89 24.38
N ARG A 40 -13.03 11.21 24.82
CA ARG A 40 -14.23 11.86 25.38
C ARG A 40 -14.31 11.57 26.87
N ILE A 41 -14.75 12.57 27.62
CA ILE A 41 -15.30 12.38 28.95
C ILE A 41 -16.62 13.16 29.00
N GLY A 42 -17.74 12.43 28.97
CA GLY A 42 -19.12 12.94 28.82
C GLY A 42 -20.04 11.85 28.24
N PRO A 43 -21.38 11.93 28.34
CA PRO A 43 -22.23 13.09 28.67
C PRO A 43 -22.59 13.17 30.18
N PHE A 44 -21.98 14.09 30.95
CA PHE A 44 -21.93 13.96 32.42
C PHE A 44 -22.45 15.13 33.27
N ALA A 45 -23.29 16.06 32.80
CA ALA A 45 -23.68 17.13 33.74
C ALA A 45 -24.55 16.68 34.91
N SER A 46 -25.14 15.48 34.86
CA SER A 46 -25.73 14.85 36.05
C SER A 46 -24.76 13.99 36.86
N GLU A 47 -23.49 13.88 36.45
CA GLU A 47 -22.54 12.92 37.01
C GLU A 47 -21.20 13.50 37.48
N LEU A 48 -20.89 14.78 37.35
CA LEU A 48 -19.73 15.40 38.00
C LEU A 48 -20.16 16.22 39.22
N ASN A 49 -19.40 16.15 40.32
CA ASN A 49 -19.68 16.94 41.53
C ASN A 49 -19.42 18.46 41.35
N ALA A 50 -18.63 18.84 40.34
CA ALA A 50 -18.26 20.21 39.97
C ALA A 50 -17.64 20.22 38.56
N ASP A 51 -17.45 21.40 37.97
CA ASP A 51 -16.64 21.58 36.74
C ASP A 51 -15.27 20.88 36.88
N MET A 52 -14.85 20.16 35.84
CA MET A 52 -13.57 19.46 35.85
C MET A 52 -12.42 20.49 35.95
N PRO A 53 -11.50 20.38 36.92
CA PRO A 53 -10.37 21.30 37.02
C PRO A 53 -9.42 21.10 35.82
N LEU A 54 -9.40 22.11 34.95
CA LEU A 54 -8.82 22.08 33.59
C LEU A 54 -7.28 22.04 33.55
N ASP A 55 -6.63 22.23 34.70
CA ASP A 55 -5.19 22.13 34.93
C ASP A 55 -4.73 20.70 35.33
N LYS A 56 -5.67 19.77 35.52
CA LYS A 56 -5.43 18.38 35.93
C LYS A 56 -5.99 17.36 34.93
N THR A 57 -5.97 17.69 33.65
CA THR A 57 -6.50 16.84 32.57
C THR A 57 -5.49 15.75 32.20
N ASN A 58 -5.30 14.81 33.11
CA ASN A 58 -4.61 13.56 32.81
C ASN A 58 -5.58 12.64 32.03
N PRO A 59 -5.31 12.29 30.76
CA PRO A 59 -6.15 11.35 30.01
C PRO A 59 -6.24 9.97 30.65
N ASN A 60 -5.25 9.62 31.48
CA ASN A 60 -5.21 8.36 32.23
C ASN A 60 -5.72 8.56 33.68
N GLY A 61 -6.32 9.71 33.97
CA GLY A 61 -6.83 10.07 35.29
C GLY A 61 -8.29 9.63 35.47
N SER A 62 -8.64 9.30 36.71
CA SER A 62 -10.01 9.03 37.15
C SER A 62 -10.52 10.22 37.98
N TYR A 63 -11.71 10.72 37.67
CA TYR A 63 -12.28 11.96 38.22
C TYR A 63 -13.50 11.67 39.10
N LYS A 64 -13.75 12.50 40.11
CA LYS A 64 -14.86 12.27 41.05
C LYS A 64 -16.20 12.68 40.45
N GLY A 65 -17.05 11.70 40.18
CA GLY A 65 -18.44 11.89 39.80
C GLY A 65 -19.45 11.85 40.96
N LEU A 66 -20.73 12.07 40.63
CA LEU A 66 -21.89 11.98 41.52
C LEU A 66 -22.25 10.52 41.84
N ASN A 67 -22.04 9.59 40.88
CA ASN A 67 -22.33 8.16 41.02
C ASN A 67 -21.09 7.26 41.14
N GLY A 68 -19.88 7.83 41.21
CA GLY A 68 -18.64 7.05 41.23
C GLY A 68 -17.47 7.80 40.62
N ALA A 69 -16.38 7.11 40.32
CA ALA A 69 -15.27 7.68 39.56
C ALA A 69 -15.59 7.63 38.05
N VAL A 70 -15.20 8.66 37.31
CA VAL A 70 -15.44 8.83 35.88
C VAL A 70 -14.11 8.89 35.17
N GLU A 71 -13.97 8.15 34.07
CA GLU A 71 -12.73 7.98 33.31
C GLU A 71 -12.91 8.42 31.86
N TRP A 72 -11.80 8.65 31.16
CA TRP A 72 -11.84 8.96 29.73
C TRP A 72 -12.24 7.72 28.93
N GLU A 73 -13.16 7.90 27.99
CA GLU A 73 -13.56 6.88 27.02
C GLU A 73 -12.82 7.15 25.70
N ASP A 74 -12.11 6.13 25.18
CA ASP A 74 -11.55 6.18 23.82
C ASP A 74 -12.72 6.06 22.85
N VAL A 75 -13.18 7.20 22.32
CA VAL A 75 -14.22 7.23 21.31
C VAL A 75 -13.54 7.01 19.96
N THR A 76 -13.42 5.74 19.59
CA THR A 76 -13.04 5.34 18.24
C THR A 76 -14.23 5.55 17.29
N LEU A 77 -14.04 6.41 16.30
CA LEU A 77 -15.00 6.73 15.24
C LEU A 77 -15.44 5.45 14.48
N VAL A 78 -16.71 5.35 14.07
CA VAL A 78 -17.19 4.35 13.09
C VAL A 78 -18.10 5.04 12.07
N PRO A 79 -18.05 4.73 10.74
CA PRO A 79 -16.90 4.44 9.90
C PRO A 79 -16.34 5.73 9.25
N GLU A 80 -15.02 5.87 9.36
CA GLU A 80 -13.97 6.36 8.44
C GLU A 80 -14.21 7.42 7.31
N GLU A 81 -15.42 7.95 7.09
CA GLU A 81 -15.72 8.76 5.88
C GLU A 81 -15.97 10.24 6.12
N THR A 82 -16.22 10.66 7.35
CA THR A 82 -16.77 12.01 7.61
C THR A 82 -16.07 12.80 8.71
N GLY A 83 -15.21 12.18 9.52
CA GLY A 83 -14.63 12.81 10.72
C GLY A 83 -15.69 13.28 11.74
N ILE A 84 -16.92 12.77 11.66
CA ILE A 84 -18.04 13.15 12.52
C ILE A 84 -17.94 12.38 13.84
N ILE A 85 -17.97 13.11 14.96
CA ILE A 85 -18.27 12.52 16.26
C ILE A 85 -19.80 12.39 16.34
N ASP A 86 -20.33 11.17 16.23
CA ASP A 86 -21.75 10.93 16.48
C ASP A 86 -22.03 10.94 17.99
N ASN A 87 -22.59 12.04 18.48
CA ASN A 87 -23.03 12.21 19.86
C ASN A 87 -24.50 11.78 20.08
N SER A 88 -25.06 10.96 19.18
CA SER A 88 -26.42 10.40 19.30
C SER A 88 -26.65 9.60 20.59
N ILE A 89 -25.58 9.13 21.25
CA ILE A 89 -25.63 8.30 22.47
C ILE A 89 -26.20 9.05 23.71
N ALA A 90 -26.32 10.37 23.69
CA ALA A 90 -26.83 11.13 24.83
C ALA A 90 -28.31 11.52 24.69
N GLU A 91 -29.24 10.59 24.95
CA GLU A 91 -30.64 10.92 25.30
C GLU A 91 -30.74 11.33 26.79
N ALA A 92 -29.88 12.25 27.24
CA ALA A 92 -29.94 12.78 28.59
C ALA A 92 -30.83 14.04 28.61
N ASP A 93 -31.95 13.98 29.32
CA ASP A 93 -32.81 15.13 29.59
C ASP A 93 -32.05 16.13 30.49
N GLY A 94 -31.38 17.15 29.92
CA GLY A 94 -30.73 18.22 30.68
C GLY A 94 -29.64 18.97 29.91
N ALA A 95 -29.19 20.11 30.45
CA ALA A 95 -28.02 20.82 29.94
C ALA A 95 -26.73 20.14 30.43
N TYR A 96 -25.75 19.89 29.56
CA TYR A 96 -24.52 19.21 29.95
C TYR A 96 -23.24 19.62 29.22
N SER A 97 -22.09 19.44 29.86
CA SER A 97 -20.78 19.67 29.24
C SER A 97 -20.16 18.34 28.74
N ILE A 98 -19.60 18.36 27.53
CA ILE A 98 -18.73 17.32 26.97
C ILE A 98 -17.30 17.87 26.89
N TYR A 99 -16.32 17.09 27.32
CA TYR A 99 -14.91 17.40 27.10
C TYR A 99 -14.31 16.47 26.04
N LEU A 100 -13.59 17.06 25.10
CA LEU A 100 -12.88 16.37 24.02
C LEU A 100 -11.40 16.74 24.07
N ALA A 101 -10.51 15.77 23.92
CA ALA A 101 -9.07 16.01 23.92
C ALA A 101 -8.34 15.25 22.79
N THR A 102 -7.32 15.87 22.19
CA THR A 102 -6.43 15.25 21.20
C THR A 102 -5.01 15.81 21.28
N TYR A 103 -4.04 15.12 20.66
CA TYR A 103 -2.63 15.50 20.65
C TYR A 103 -2.14 15.86 19.25
N VAL A 104 -1.35 16.94 19.16
CA VAL A 104 -0.78 17.47 17.91
C VAL A 104 0.73 17.60 18.05
N TYR A 105 1.49 16.92 17.20
CA TYR A 105 2.95 17.08 17.20
C TYR A 105 3.37 18.21 16.27
N SER A 106 4.20 19.12 16.78
CA SER A 106 4.76 20.24 16.01
C SER A 106 6.29 20.17 15.97
N ARG A 107 6.87 20.13 14.77
CA ARG A 107 8.33 20.09 14.58
C ARG A 107 9.04 21.40 14.93
N LYS A 108 8.31 22.50 15.10
CA LYS A 108 8.84 23.80 15.52
C LYS A 108 7.76 24.59 16.25
N GLN A 109 8.17 25.60 17.00
CA GLN A 109 7.20 26.54 17.55
C GLN A 109 6.69 27.45 16.43
N HIS A 110 5.38 27.59 16.28
CA HIS A 110 4.78 28.51 15.30
C HIS A 110 3.32 28.82 15.64
N LYS A 111 2.80 29.83 14.96
CA LYS A 111 1.37 30.15 14.94
C LYS A 111 0.63 29.26 13.95
N CYS A 112 -0.60 28.90 14.26
CA CYS A 112 -1.55 28.34 13.31
C CYS A 112 -2.97 28.73 13.67
N ILE A 113 -3.91 28.43 12.78
CA ILE A 113 -5.33 28.66 13.02
C ILE A 113 -5.97 27.34 13.41
N LEU A 114 -6.82 27.33 14.42
CA LEU A 114 -7.79 26.27 14.66
C LEU A 114 -9.15 26.75 14.16
N ALA A 115 -9.71 26.10 13.15
CA ALA A 115 -11.09 26.27 12.77
C ALA A 115 -11.94 25.36 13.65
N ALA A 116 -12.82 25.90 14.50
CA ALA A 116 -13.74 25.08 15.29
C ALA A 116 -15.11 25.75 15.45
N GLY A 117 -16.15 24.95 15.65
CA GLY A 117 -17.51 25.47 15.83
C GLY A 117 -18.46 24.47 16.47
N HIS A 118 -19.42 25.00 17.22
CA HIS A 118 -20.50 24.29 17.89
C HIS A 118 -21.71 25.24 17.97
N GLN A 119 -22.94 24.70 18.04
CA GLN A 119 -24.13 25.53 18.18
C GLN A 119 -24.37 26.02 19.63
N GLY A 120 -23.82 25.32 20.63
CA GLY A 120 -23.78 25.74 22.03
C GLY A 120 -22.49 26.44 22.43
N ASP A 121 -22.32 26.66 23.74
CA ASP A 121 -21.13 27.30 24.29
C ASP A 121 -19.90 26.38 24.13
N MET A 122 -18.78 26.93 23.64
CA MET A 122 -17.54 26.18 23.45
C MET A 122 -16.36 26.91 24.10
N GLN A 123 -15.52 26.17 24.82
CA GLN A 123 -14.26 26.65 25.37
C GLN A 123 -13.09 25.86 24.79
N LEU A 124 -11.98 26.56 24.51
CA LEU A 124 -10.80 26.01 23.86
C LEU A 124 -9.57 26.14 24.74
N PHE A 125 -8.81 25.05 24.83
CA PHE A 125 -7.58 24.95 25.61
C PHE A 125 -6.45 24.36 24.76
N LEU A 126 -5.24 24.88 24.97
CA LEU A 126 -4.01 24.34 24.43
C LEU A 126 -2.98 24.22 25.55
N ASN A 127 -2.41 23.03 25.73
CA ASN A 127 -1.39 22.75 26.73
C ASN A 127 -1.81 23.22 28.14
N GLY A 128 -3.09 22.98 28.50
CA GLY A 128 -3.67 23.38 29.79
C GLY A 128 -3.98 24.87 29.93
N ARG A 129 -3.64 25.70 28.93
CA ARG A 129 -3.99 27.13 28.93
C ARG A 129 -5.26 27.36 28.13
N GLN A 130 -6.24 28.03 28.74
CA GLN A 130 -7.41 28.50 28.02
C GLN A 130 -6.98 29.55 26.98
N ILE A 131 -7.21 29.24 25.72
CA ILE A 131 -6.98 30.19 24.63
C ILE A 131 -8.19 31.10 24.45
N ARG A 132 -9.41 30.64 24.81
CA ARG A 132 -10.61 31.48 24.72
C ARG A 132 -11.78 31.06 25.62
N GLY A 133 -12.58 32.04 26.07
CA GLY A 133 -13.85 31.87 26.80
C GLY A 133 -15.09 32.23 25.96
N THR A 134 -16.26 31.79 26.43
CA THR A 134 -17.59 31.56 25.82
C THR A 134 -18.18 32.55 24.78
N MET A 135 -19.26 32.06 24.12
CA MET A 135 -20.07 32.53 22.97
C MET A 135 -19.53 32.29 21.56
N PHE A 136 -20.08 31.27 20.89
CA PHE A 136 -20.27 31.26 19.43
C PHE A 136 -21.71 30.88 19.08
N SER A 137 -22.32 31.64 18.16
CA SER A 137 -23.52 31.23 17.44
C SER A 137 -23.13 30.84 16.01
N SER A 138 -23.29 29.56 15.70
CA SER A 138 -23.52 28.91 14.40
C SER A 138 -22.63 29.17 13.16
N ASP A 139 -21.68 30.11 13.16
CA ASP A 139 -20.78 30.35 12.02
C ASP A 139 -19.31 30.12 12.39
N SER A 140 -18.54 29.57 11.46
CA SER A 140 -17.16 29.11 11.67
C SER A 140 -16.22 30.10 12.34
N ALA A 141 -15.60 29.66 13.45
CA ALA A 141 -14.62 30.43 14.17
C ALA A 141 -13.20 29.94 13.87
N ASN A 142 -12.33 30.87 13.48
CA ASN A 142 -10.89 30.64 13.34
C ASN A 142 -10.17 31.21 14.58
N PHE A 143 -9.37 30.40 15.24
CA PHE A 143 -8.63 30.75 16.46
C PHE A 143 -7.13 30.71 16.20
N ASP A 144 -6.43 31.82 16.41
CA ASP A 144 -4.98 31.81 16.43
C ASP A 144 -4.49 31.04 17.65
N ILE A 145 -3.69 30.00 17.42
CA ILE A 145 -3.06 29.20 18.46
C ILE A 145 -1.55 29.12 18.21
N ASP A 146 -0.78 29.12 19.29
CA ASP A 146 0.69 29.03 19.26
C ASP A 146 1.10 27.61 19.67
N LEU A 147 1.43 26.77 18.69
CA LEU A 147 1.97 25.43 18.94
C LEU A 147 3.43 25.55 19.37
N VAL A 148 3.82 24.81 20.41
CA VAL A 148 5.22 24.68 20.83
C VAL A 148 5.88 23.52 20.09
N HIS A 149 7.21 23.53 19.99
CA HIS A 149 7.97 22.39 19.49
C HIS A 149 7.70 21.15 20.37
N GLY A 150 7.36 20.02 19.77
CA GLY A 150 6.95 18.80 20.45
C GLY A 150 5.44 18.56 20.43
N TRP A 151 4.96 17.72 21.34
CA TRP A 151 3.53 17.41 21.47
C TRP A 151 2.77 18.55 22.14
N ASN A 152 1.59 18.84 21.60
CA ASN A 152 0.65 19.83 22.10
C ASN A 152 -0.68 19.13 22.41
N LEU A 153 -1.25 19.37 23.60
CA LEU A 153 -2.58 18.90 23.98
C LEU A 153 -3.61 19.95 23.56
N LEU A 154 -4.53 19.58 22.68
CA LEU A 154 -5.70 20.37 22.31
C LEU A 154 -6.91 19.82 23.06
N MET A 155 -7.65 20.68 23.76
CA MET A 155 -8.85 20.29 24.48
C MET A 155 -9.99 21.27 24.26
N LEU A 156 -11.20 20.72 24.18
CA LEU A 156 -12.44 21.45 23.96
C LEU A 156 -13.44 21.07 25.05
N ARG A 157 -14.16 22.07 25.57
CA ARG A 157 -15.37 21.90 26.37
C ARG A 157 -16.56 22.38 25.53
N LEU A 158 -17.57 21.55 25.39
CA LEU A 158 -18.81 21.85 24.68
C LEU A 158 -19.96 21.82 25.68
N ASP A 159 -20.68 22.92 25.85
CA ASP A 159 -21.85 23.02 26.70
C ASP A 159 -23.12 22.89 25.84
N TYR A 160 -23.86 21.80 26.04
CA TYR A 160 -25.09 21.44 25.34
C TYR A 160 -26.32 21.85 26.12
N SER A 161 -27.30 22.45 25.43
CA SER A 161 -28.69 22.58 25.87
C SER A 161 -29.59 21.58 25.13
N PRO A 162 -30.73 21.13 25.70
CA PRO A 162 -31.70 20.28 25.00
C PRO A 162 -32.26 20.85 23.69
N GLN A 163 -32.06 22.13 23.40
CA GLN A 163 -32.48 22.79 22.15
C GLN A 163 -31.38 22.89 21.09
N ASP A 164 -30.12 22.51 21.41
CA ASP A 164 -28.98 22.68 20.50
C ASP A 164 -28.83 21.49 19.54
N ASP A 165 -28.43 21.75 18.30
CA ASP A 165 -28.01 20.67 17.40
C ASP A 165 -26.74 20.02 17.93
N LYS A 166 -26.65 18.69 17.81
CA LYS A 166 -25.59 17.92 18.47
C LYS A 166 -24.24 17.94 17.74
N SER A 167 -24.14 18.77 16.70
CA SER A 167 -23.00 18.84 15.80
C SER A 167 -21.87 19.75 16.33
N PHE A 168 -20.63 19.34 16.08
CA PHE A 168 -19.42 20.10 16.39
C PHE A 168 -18.34 19.80 15.36
N TYR A 169 -17.38 20.72 15.22
CA TYR A 169 -16.18 20.51 14.43
C TYR A 169 -14.93 21.20 14.95
N ALA A 170 -13.76 20.61 14.68
CA ALA A 170 -12.47 21.27 14.82
C ALA A 170 -11.45 20.74 13.80
N GLY A 171 -10.61 21.64 13.28
CA GLY A 171 -9.50 21.35 12.38
C GLY A 171 -8.44 22.45 12.41
N LEU A 172 -7.19 22.11 12.12
CA LEU A 172 -6.08 23.07 12.07
C LEU A 172 -5.87 23.59 10.64
N CYS A 173 -5.52 24.88 10.50
CA CYS A 173 -5.19 25.58 9.27
C CYS A 173 -3.88 26.38 9.41
N HIS A 174 -3.28 26.77 8.28
CA HIS A 174 -2.17 27.72 8.25
C HIS A 174 -2.59 29.11 8.76
N ALA A 175 -1.62 29.93 9.18
CA ALA A 175 -1.86 31.29 9.67
C ALA A 175 -2.44 32.25 8.61
N ASP A 176 -2.35 31.90 7.33
CA ASP A 176 -2.98 32.63 6.21
C ASP A 176 -4.41 32.15 5.93
N GLY A 177 -4.99 31.32 6.80
CA GLY A 177 -6.34 30.76 6.66
C GLY A 177 -6.44 29.62 5.66
N LYS A 178 -5.34 29.24 4.98
CA LYS A 178 -5.35 28.10 4.05
C LYS A 178 -5.30 26.79 4.82
N PRO A 179 -6.05 25.76 4.38
CA PRO A 179 -5.94 24.42 4.97
C PRO A 179 -4.53 23.86 4.77
N PHE A 180 -4.06 23.03 5.70
CA PHE A 180 -2.90 22.17 5.42
C PHE A 180 -3.27 21.31 4.21
N ARG A 181 -2.39 21.22 3.21
CA ARG A 181 -2.74 20.66 1.88
C ARG A 181 -3.22 19.19 1.87
N ASP A 182 -3.27 18.53 3.03
CA ASP A 182 -3.84 17.20 3.27
C ASP A 182 -4.92 17.20 4.38
N GLY A 183 -5.91 18.09 4.29
CA GLY A 183 -7.10 17.97 5.14
C GLY A 183 -7.87 19.27 5.31
N TRP A 184 -9.04 19.34 4.69
CA TRP A 184 -10.17 19.74 5.52
C TRP A 184 -10.45 18.56 6.44
N VAL A 185 -10.56 18.78 7.76
CA VAL A 185 -11.61 18.06 8.47
C VAL A 185 -12.87 18.86 8.20
N LYS A 186 -13.52 18.57 7.06
CA LYS A 186 -14.85 19.11 6.77
C LYS A 186 -15.83 18.15 7.43
N THR A 187 -16.08 18.32 8.72
CA THR A 187 -17.22 17.69 9.39
C THR A 187 -18.50 18.27 8.75
N GLY A 188 -19.13 17.49 7.87
CA GLY A 188 -20.26 17.95 7.09
C GLY A 188 -21.55 18.08 7.90
N PHE A 189 -22.38 19.04 7.49
CA PHE A 189 -23.83 19.02 7.69
C PHE A 189 -24.46 17.76 7.08
N MET A 190 -25.51 17.22 7.70
CA MET A 190 -26.33 16.17 7.09
C MET A 190 -27.19 16.70 5.94
N THR A 191 -27.04 16.15 4.74
CA THR A 191 -28.16 15.69 3.90
C THR A 191 -27.74 14.49 3.05
N ASN A 192 -28.38 13.34 3.29
CA ASN A 192 -28.43 12.07 2.54
C ASN A 192 -27.46 11.84 1.36
N GLY A 193 -26.55 10.87 1.51
CA GLY A 193 -26.03 10.03 0.40
C GLY A 193 -24.51 9.80 0.41
N ASP A 194 -24.14 8.53 0.61
CA ASP A 194 -22.93 7.74 0.26
C ASP A 194 -21.56 8.42 0.03
N ILE A 195 -20.47 7.84 0.61
CA ILE A 195 -19.11 7.68 0.02
C ILE A 195 -18.18 6.93 0.98
N ASP A 196 -17.54 5.84 0.49
CA ASP A 196 -16.48 4.96 1.06
C ASP A 196 -15.12 5.63 1.39
N THR A 197 -14.46 5.35 2.55
CA THR A 197 -12.97 5.39 2.78
C THR A 197 -12.53 4.97 4.20
N GLN A 198 -11.30 4.45 4.40
CA GLN A 198 -10.74 3.83 5.64
C GLN A 198 -9.56 4.58 6.32
N LEU A 199 -9.36 4.54 7.67
CA LEU A 199 -8.06 4.55 8.43
C LEU A 199 -8.12 4.50 10.01
N PHE A 200 -7.57 3.40 10.58
CA PHE A 200 -6.77 3.07 11.82
C PHE A 200 -6.84 3.81 13.19
N CYS A 201 -6.86 2.99 14.26
CA CYS A 201 -6.79 3.33 15.70
C CYS A 201 -5.71 2.52 16.48
N LYS A 202 -5.14 3.03 17.59
CA LYS A 202 -4.56 2.20 18.70
C LYS A 202 -4.64 2.80 20.13
N ASN A 203 -5.31 2.04 21.00
CA ASN A 203 -5.52 2.01 22.47
C ASN A 203 -4.42 2.60 23.42
N PRO A 204 -4.76 3.18 24.61
CA PRO A 204 -3.80 3.89 25.49
C PRO A 204 -3.03 3.08 26.55
N ASP A 205 -3.38 1.84 26.87
CA ASP A 205 -2.76 1.16 28.03
C ASP A 205 -1.83 0.02 27.60
N GLU A 206 -0.53 0.32 27.48
CA GLU A 206 0.56 -0.62 27.76
C GLU A 206 1.88 0.17 27.85
N GLU A 207 2.57 0.02 28.99
CA GLU A 207 3.79 0.73 29.35
C GLU A 207 4.90 0.61 28.28
N ASN A 208 5.39 1.77 27.84
CA ASN A 208 6.73 2.01 27.28
C ASN A 208 7.30 0.95 26.31
N GLN A 209 6.80 0.95 25.07
CA GLN A 209 7.66 0.85 23.89
C GLN A 209 7.11 1.76 22.79
N TYR A 210 7.39 3.06 22.90
CA TYR A 210 7.32 3.93 21.74
C TYR A 210 8.42 3.50 20.77
N ILE A 211 8.03 2.97 19.62
CA ILE A 211 8.87 3.12 18.43
C ILE A 211 8.81 4.63 18.15
N GLU A 212 9.83 5.35 18.61
CA GLU A 212 10.22 6.58 17.93
C GLU A 212 10.15 6.26 16.43
N ILE A 213 9.30 6.97 15.67
CA ILE A 213 9.59 7.16 14.24
C ILE A 213 10.84 8.02 14.27
N GLY A 214 11.97 7.36 14.52
CA GLY A 214 13.25 8.01 14.65
C GLY A 214 13.48 8.76 13.36
N HIS A 215 14.30 9.79 13.43
CA HIS A 215 15.20 10.01 12.31
C HIS A 215 15.64 8.63 11.82
N ILE A 216 15.32 8.29 10.56
CA ILE A 216 15.88 7.11 9.92
C ILE A 216 17.36 7.21 10.23
N SER A 217 17.84 6.34 11.12
CA SER A 217 19.25 6.34 11.48
C SER A 217 20.01 6.28 10.17
N ASN A 218 21.13 6.99 10.05
CA ASN A 218 21.93 7.00 8.81
C ASN A 218 22.22 5.58 8.28
N ASN A 219 22.05 4.54 9.11
CA ASN A 219 22.27 3.13 8.83
C ASN A 219 21.01 2.24 8.89
N GLU A 220 19.79 2.78 8.90
CA GLU A 220 18.57 1.96 9.00
C GLU A 220 18.42 0.94 7.86
N HIS A 221 18.90 1.32 6.67
CA HIS A 221 19.01 0.44 5.50
C HIS A 221 19.94 -0.78 5.71
N LEU A 222 20.74 -0.81 6.80
CA LEU A 222 21.62 -1.93 7.15
C LEU A 222 20.98 -2.92 8.13
N ARG A 223 19.75 -2.67 8.62
CA ARG A 223 19.09 -3.52 9.62
C ARG A 223 18.97 -4.97 9.18
N SER A 224 18.57 -5.19 7.93
CA SER A 224 18.42 -6.52 7.33
C SER A 224 19.75 -7.19 6.97
N LYS A 225 20.89 -6.58 7.36
CA LYS A 225 22.26 -7.04 7.09
C LYS A 225 22.46 -7.35 5.59
N PRO A 226 22.21 -6.37 4.71
CA PRO A 226 22.40 -6.57 3.29
C PRO A 226 23.89 -6.72 2.95
N ASP A 227 24.15 -7.43 1.86
CA ASP A 227 25.49 -7.57 1.25
C ASP A 227 25.74 -6.51 0.17
N ALA A 228 24.68 -5.84 -0.31
CA ALA A 228 24.76 -4.72 -1.26
C ALA A 228 23.64 -3.70 -1.00
N VAL A 229 23.91 -2.42 -1.28
CA VAL A 229 22.93 -1.33 -1.21
C VAL A 229 22.78 -0.77 -2.61
N VAL A 230 21.58 -0.87 -3.17
CA VAL A 230 21.29 -0.46 -4.56
C VAL A 230 20.74 0.95 -4.58
N TYR A 231 19.77 1.23 -3.72
CA TYR A 231 19.12 2.53 -3.65
C TYR A 231 18.70 2.88 -2.22
N ILE A 232 18.98 4.14 -1.85
CA ILE A 232 18.45 4.78 -0.66
C ILE A 232 17.65 6.00 -1.17
N PRO A 233 16.35 6.09 -0.88
CA PRO A 233 15.56 7.26 -1.25
C PRO A 233 16.15 8.56 -0.73
N LYS A 234 16.09 9.60 -1.56
CA LYS A 234 16.57 10.95 -1.23
C LYS A 234 15.52 11.69 -0.39
N GLU A 235 14.23 11.42 -0.65
CA GLU A 235 13.08 12.10 -0.05
C GLU A 235 13.12 13.65 -0.19
N GLY A 236 11.98 14.30 0.07
CA GLY A 236 11.92 15.77 0.15
C GLY A 236 11.54 16.51 -1.14
N GLU A 237 11.89 17.80 -1.21
CA GLU A 237 11.41 18.68 -2.26
C GLU A 237 12.10 18.40 -3.61
N GLY A 238 11.36 17.73 -4.49
CA GLY A 238 11.80 17.45 -5.87
C GLY A 238 11.89 15.96 -6.18
N HIS A 239 11.72 15.11 -5.16
CA HIS A 239 11.77 13.66 -5.28
C HIS A 239 10.39 13.04 -4.99
N ASN A 240 10.03 12.01 -5.75
CA ASN A 240 8.87 11.14 -5.56
C ASN A 240 9.35 9.68 -5.52
N ASP A 241 10.26 9.38 -4.59
CA ASP A 241 11.00 8.11 -4.52
C ASP A 241 10.80 7.33 -3.20
N GLY A 242 9.73 7.64 -2.48
CA GLY A 242 9.41 7.07 -1.17
C GLY A 242 8.81 5.66 -1.22
N ASP A 243 8.46 5.14 -2.39
CA ASP A 243 8.00 3.77 -2.58
C ASP A 243 8.77 3.13 -3.75
N ASN A 244 9.34 1.95 -3.54
CA ASN A 244 10.25 1.27 -4.45
C ASN A 244 9.93 -0.23 -4.47
N GLU A 245 9.36 -0.67 -5.58
CA GLU A 245 8.66 -1.94 -5.72
C GLU A 245 9.00 -2.64 -7.02
N HIS A 246 8.62 -3.92 -7.15
CA HIS A 246 8.84 -4.69 -8.38
C HIS A 246 10.31 -4.59 -8.81
N PHE A 247 11.21 -4.97 -7.88
CA PHE A 247 12.63 -4.71 -8.01
C PHE A 247 13.32 -5.83 -8.80
N LEU A 248 13.46 -5.62 -10.11
CA LEU A 248 13.89 -6.62 -11.08
C LEU A 248 15.30 -6.33 -11.59
N VAL A 249 16.26 -7.14 -11.15
CA VAL A 249 17.66 -7.09 -11.58
C VAL A 249 17.95 -8.20 -12.58
N PHE A 250 18.68 -7.86 -13.64
CA PHE A 250 19.03 -8.75 -14.75
C PHE A 250 20.39 -8.38 -15.37
N ASN A 251 20.97 -9.29 -16.14
CA ASN A 251 22.23 -9.03 -16.83
C ASN A 251 22.01 -8.08 -18.01
N ALA A 252 22.91 -7.11 -18.16
CA ALA A 252 22.97 -6.29 -19.36
C ALA A 252 23.29 -7.18 -20.58
N PRO A 253 22.55 -7.08 -21.70
CA PRO A 253 22.71 -8.01 -22.81
C PRO A 253 24.02 -7.86 -23.60
N LYS A 254 24.67 -6.69 -23.55
CA LYS A 254 25.85 -6.36 -24.37
C LYS A 254 27.11 -6.05 -23.55
N SER A 255 27.06 -6.20 -22.23
CA SER A 255 28.20 -5.95 -21.34
C SER A 255 28.15 -6.86 -20.11
N ARG A 256 29.26 -6.92 -19.36
CA ARG A 256 29.31 -7.61 -18.07
C ARG A 256 28.87 -6.67 -16.95
N GLU A 257 27.62 -6.29 -17.00
CA GLU A 257 27.00 -5.38 -16.03
C GLU A 257 25.64 -5.94 -15.60
N LEU A 258 25.17 -5.49 -14.45
CA LEU A 258 23.79 -5.66 -14.00
C LEU A 258 22.99 -4.40 -14.34
N LEU A 259 21.73 -4.62 -14.70
CA LEU A 259 20.68 -3.62 -14.81
C LEU A 259 19.63 -3.90 -13.75
N ALA A 260 19.28 -2.87 -12.98
CA ALA A 260 18.31 -2.88 -11.90
C ALA A 260 17.13 -1.99 -12.30
N MET A 261 15.96 -2.57 -12.58
CA MET A 261 14.74 -1.86 -12.94
C MET A 261 13.73 -1.99 -11.81
N TRP A 262 13.01 -0.92 -11.49
CA TRP A 262 11.93 -0.98 -10.49
C TRP A 262 10.85 0.07 -10.76
N THR A 263 9.69 -0.16 -10.16
CA THR A 263 8.62 0.85 -10.08
C THR A 263 8.89 1.71 -8.86
N GLN A 264 8.90 3.02 -9.05
CA GLN A 264 9.15 4.01 -8.02
C GLN A 264 7.96 4.99 -7.97
N GLY A 265 7.67 5.53 -6.79
CA GLY A 265 6.63 6.54 -6.59
C GLY A 265 6.76 7.22 -5.24
N SER A 266 5.87 8.15 -4.92
CA SER A 266 5.92 8.81 -3.60
C SER A 266 5.48 7.90 -2.47
N MET A 267 4.41 7.13 -2.68
CA MET A 267 3.85 6.15 -1.75
C MET A 267 2.81 5.32 -2.51
N GLU A 268 2.80 4.00 -2.43
CA GLU A 268 1.66 3.22 -2.94
C GLU A 268 0.39 3.56 -2.12
N PRO A 269 -0.77 3.94 -2.70
CA PRO A 269 -1.13 3.97 -4.12
C PRO A 269 -1.31 5.39 -4.73
N SER A 270 -0.45 6.35 -4.41
CA SER A 270 -0.57 7.80 -4.72
C SER A 270 -0.74 8.16 -6.20
N GLY A 271 -0.55 7.21 -7.11
CA GLY A 271 -0.87 7.37 -8.52
C GLY A 271 0.14 8.21 -9.29
N ASP A 272 1.38 8.26 -8.81
CA ASP A 272 2.51 8.99 -9.39
C ASP A 272 3.69 8.06 -9.72
N ASN A 273 3.37 6.81 -10.06
CA ASN A 273 4.37 5.78 -10.35
C ASN A 273 5.15 6.08 -11.64
N HIS A 274 6.42 5.71 -11.61
CA HIS A 274 7.33 5.73 -12.74
C HIS A 274 8.32 4.58 -12.69
N ILE A 275 8.90 4.24 -13.84
CA ILE A 275 9.92 3.21 -13.96
C ILE A 275 11.28 3.88 -14.07
N VAL A 276 12.23 3.39 -13.27
CA VAL A 276 13.62 3.80 -13.32
C VAL A 276 14.54 2.61 -13.54
N ILE A 277 15.78 2.89 -13.91
CA ILE A 277 16.83 1.90 -14.06
C ILE A 277 18.15 2.39 -13.49
N SER A 278 18.90 1.49 -12.86
CA SER A 278 20.27 1.71 -12.43
C SER A 278 21.17 0.59 -12.95
N ARG A 279 22.48 0.82 -12.97
CA ARG A 279 23.46 -0.14 -13.50
C ARG A 279 24.65 -0.34 -12.57
N SER A 280 25.23 -1.52 -12.62
CA SER A 280 26.41 -1.89 -11.82
C SER A 280 27.37 -2.77 -12.59
N SER A 281 28.66 -2.47 -12.54
CA SER A 281 29.72 -3.30 -13.13
C SER A 281 30.33 -4.31 -12.17
N ASP A 282 30.14 -4.12 -10.85
CA ASP A 282 30.69 -4.96 -9.79
C ASP A 282 29.62 -5.75 -9.03
N GLY A 283 28.34 -5.43 -9.22
CA GLY A 283 27.22 -6.02 -8.50
C GLY A 283 27.12 -5.57 -7.04
N VAL A 284 27.78 -4.47 -6.67
CA VAL A 284 27.76 -3.92 -5.32
C VAL A 284 27.41 -2.43 -5.35
N LYS A 285 28.02 -1.67 -6.24
CA LYS A 285 27.77 -0.24 -6.42
C LYS A 285 26.92 -0.01 -7.66
N PHE A 286 25.82 0.68 -7.47
CA PHE A 286 24.87 1.03 -8.52
C PHE A 286 24.95 2.52 -8.83
N SER A 287 24.73 2.89 -10.10
CA SER A 287 24.62 4.29 -10.51
C SER A 287 23.40 4.96 -9.88
N ASP A 288 23.34 6.29 -9.92
CA ASP A 288 22.05 6.98 -9.72
C ASP A 288 21.00 6.41 -10.70
N PRO A 289 19.73 6.31 -10.28
CA PRO A 289 18.65 5.88 -11.15
C PRO A 289 18.46 6.86 -12.32
N VAL A 290 18.23 6.29 -13.50
CA VAL A 290 17.82 7.00 -14.71
C VAL A 290 16.34 6.74 -14.93
N TRP A 291 15.59 7.81 -15.16
CA TRP A 291 14.16 7.72 -15.45
C TRP A 291 13.92 7.09 -16.82
N ILE A 292 13.04 6.09 -16.90
CA ILE A 292 12.59 5.52 -18.18
C ILE A 292 11.29 6.20 -18.61
N THR A 293 10.26 6.16 -17.77
CA THR A 293 8.90 6.65 -18.11
C THR A 293 8.01 6.71 -16.88
N GLY A 294 6.91 7.45 -16.95
CA GLY A 294 5.93 7.58 -15.88
C GLY A 294 5.92 8.99 -15.29
N THR A 295 5.17 9.21 -14.22
CA THR A 295 4.80 10.54 -13.75
C THR A 295 5.98 11.27 -13.11
N HIS A 296 6.53 12.27 -13.79
CA HIS A 296 7.41 13.23 -13.11
C HIS A 296 6.61 14.08 -12.12
N LYS A 297 7.28 14.47 -11.04
CA LYS A 297 6.71 15.39 -10.05
C LYS A 297 6.23 16.67 -10.74
N ASP A 298 5.05 17.14 -10.32
CA ASP A 298 4.41 18.37 -10.82
C ASP A 298 4.08 18.37 -12.33
N THR A 299 4.01 17.20 -12.96
CA THR A 299 3.53 17.03 -14.34
C THR A 299 2.20 16.28 -14.40
N ASP A 300 1.50 16.31 -15.54
CA ASP A 300 0.27 15.54 -15.78
C ASP A 300 0.53 14.26 -16.60
N GLU A 301 1.78 13.78 -16.61
CA GLU A 301 2.16 12.56 -17.33
C GLU A 301 1.45 11.33 -16.75
N ASN A 302 1.05 10.41 -17.64
CA ASN A 302 0.57 9.09 -17.25
C ASN A 302 1.57 8.41 -16.31
N GLN A 303 1.05 7.71 -15.31
CA GLN A 303 1.89 6.89 -14.46
C GLN A 303 2.24 5.57 -15.17
N ALA A 304 3.42 5.06 -14.84
CA ALA A 304 3.93 3.79 -15.34
C ALA A 304 4.19 2.87 -14.15
N SER A 305 3.36 1.85 -14.00
CA SER A 305 3.39 0.96 -12.83
C SER A 305 3.78 -0.46 -13.20
N TRP A 306 4.30 -1.19 -12.24
CA TRP A 306 4.49 -2.64 -12.32
C TRP A 306 5.38 -3.04 -13.51
N GLY A 307 6.46 -2.29 -13.70
CA GLY A 307 7.37 -2.45 -14.84
C GLY A 307 8.09 -3.80 -14.82
N PHE A 308 8.25 -4.41 -15.99
CA PHE A 308 9.03 -5.64 -16.17
C PHE A 308 9.85 -5.67 -17.46
N PRO A 309 11.09 -6.19 -17.40
CA PRO A 309 11.96 -6.25 -18.56
C PRO A 309 11.79 -7.53 -19.39
N LEU A 310 11.83 -7.41 -20.71
CA LEU A 310 12.11 -8.50 -21.66
C LEU A 310 13.39 -8.22 -22.43
N VAL A 311 14.22 -9.23 -22.62
CA VAL A 311 15.49 -9.10 -23.35
C VAL A 311 15.44 -10.06 -24.55
N ALA A 312 15.48 -9.50 -25.75
CA ALA A 312 15.60 -10.27 -26.97
C ALA A 312 16.99 -10.90 -27.05
N SER A 313 17.07 -12.23 -26.92
CA SER A 313 18.36 -12.92 -26.79
C SER A 313 19.24 -12.83 -28.05
N LYS A 314 18.66 -12.64 -29.25
CA LYS A 314 19.41 -12.58 -30.51
C LYS A 314 20.08 -11.23 -30.77
N THR A 315 19.50 -10.13 -30.29
CA THR A 315 19.97 -8.77 -30.60
C THR A 315 20.43 -8.00 -29.36
N GLY A 316 19.98 -8.42 -28.18
CA GLY A 316 20.16 -7.69 -26.94
C GLY A 316 19.26 -6.46 -26.80
N ARG A 317 18.20 -6.33 -27.61
CA ARG A 317 17.15 -5.30 -27.40
C ARG A 317 16.44 -5.57 -26.07
N ILE A 318 16.23 -4.52 -25.30
CA ILE A 318 15.53 -4.57 -24.01
C ILE A 318 14.18 -3.88 -24.19
N TYR A 319 13.10 -4.53 -23.79
CA TYR A 319 11.77 -3.97 -23.67
C TYR A 319 11.47 -3.75 -22.19
N CYS A 320 10.93 -2.58 -21.86
CA CYS A 320 10.35 -2.26 -20.56
C CYS A 320 8.83 -2.16 -20.75
N PHE A 321 8.11 -3.21 -20.37
CA PHE A 321 6.65 -3.21 -20.33
C PHE A 321 6.15 -2.75 -18.97
N TYR A 322 5.03 -2.05 -18.92
CA TYR A 322 4.45 -1.53 -17.68
C TYR A 322 2.94 -1.29 -17.85
N CYS A 323 2.20 -1.27 -16.76
CA CYS A 323 0.82 -0.81 -16.76
C CYS A 323 0.79 0.71 -16.96
N GLU A 324 0.20 1.16 -18.07
CA GLU A 324 0.01 2.57 -18.35
C GLU A 324 -1.37 3.00 -17.83
N THR A 325 -1.40 4.02 -16.97
CA THR A 325 -2.64 4.58 -16.43
C THR A 325 -2.57 6.11 -16.34
N PRO A 326 -3.72 6.82 -16.36
CA PRO A 326 -3.74 8.24 -16.04
C PRO A 326 -3.16 8.50 -14.65
N LYS A 327 -2.50 9.65 -14.47
CA LYS A 327 -2.03 10.12 -13.16
C LYS A 327 -3.17 10.14 -12.15
N GLY A 328 -2.88 9.75 -10.90
CA GLY A 328 -3.83 9.74 -9.80
C GLY A 328 -4.79 8.55 -9.79
N LYS A 329 -4.75 7.65 -10.80
CA LYS A 329 -5.46 6.38 -10.70
C LYS A 329 -4.80 5.54 -9.61
N LEU A 330 -5.52 5.30 -8.51
CA LEU A 330 -5.02 4.50 -7.40
C LEU A 330 -4.67 3.07 -7.86
N GLY A 331 -3.54 2.56 -7.37
CA GLY A 331 -3.09 1.18 -7.61
C GLY A 331 -2.44 0.95 -8.98
N GLY A 332 -2.45 1.93 -9.88
CA GLY A 332 -1.60 1.94 -11.09
C GLY A 332 -1.82 0.81 -12.10
N ALA A 333 -2.78 -0.09 -11.89
CA ALA A 333 -3.02 -1.27 -12.73
C ALA A 333 -4.01 -0.95 -13.87
N SER A 334 -3.81 -1.57 -15.03
CA SER A 334 -4.72 -1.47 -16.18
C SER A 334 -4.56 -2.68 -17.10
N GLY A 335 -5.43 -2.79 -18.09
CA GLY A 335 -5.28 -3.74 -19.20
C GLY A 335 -4.47 -3.16 -20.38
N VAL A 336 -3.66 -2.13 -20.13
CA VAL A 336 -2.86 -1.43 -21.14
C VAL A 336 -1.39 -1.56 -20.76
N LEU A 337 -0.63 -2.27 -21.60
CA LEU A 337 0.82 -2.39 -21.46
C LEU A 337 1.52 -1.32 -22.30
N GLY A 338 2.01 -0.26 -21.64
CA GLY A 338 2.96 0.65 -22.28
C GLY A 338 4.30 -0.05 -22.50
N CYS A 339 5.06 0.38 -23.52
CA CYS A 339 6.36 -0.18 -23.84
C CYS A 339 7.39 0.90 -24.18
N HIS A 340 8.54 0.83 -23.53
CA HIS A 340 9.77 1.50 -23.93
C HIS A 340 10.82 0.48 -24.35
N ILE A 341 11.65 0.83 -25.34
CA ILE A 341 12.71 -0.03 -25.84
C ILE A 341 14.09 0.61 -25.68
N SER A 342 15.10 -0.21 -25.45
CA SER A 342 16.51 0.17 -25.47
C SER A 342 17.29 -0.78 -26.38
N ASP A 343 17.98 -0.20 -27.36
CA ASP A 343 18.84 -0.91 -28.30
C ASP A 343 20.34 -0.75 -28.00
N ASP A 344 20.68 0.09 -27.03
CA ASP A 344 22.06 0.47 -26.74
C ASP A 344 22.58 -0.07 -25.40
N ASN A 345 21.98 -1.16 -24.89
CA ASN A 345 22.32 -1.81 -23.61
C ASN A 345 21.77 -1.10 -22.36
N GLY A 346 20.61 -0.46 -22.49
CA GLY A 346 19.89 0.17 -21.37
C GLY A 346 20.34 1.60 -21.07
N TYR A 347 21.07 2.27 -21.97
CA TYR A 347 21.53 3.65 -21.76
C TYR A 347 20.47 4.67 -22.21
N THR A 348 19.82 4.42 -23.35
CA THR A 348 18.72 5.24 -23.85
C THR A 348 17.45 4.42 -23.99
N TRP A 349 16.32 5.09 -23.81
CA TRP A 349 14.99 4.48 -23.82
C TRP A 349 14.07 5.30 -24.72
N ASN A 350 13.45 4.63 -25.68
CA ASN A 350 12.52 5.24 -26.62
C ASN A 350 11.12 4.65 -26.40
N ARG A 351 10.09 5.51 -26.37
CA ARG A 351 8.70 5.04 -26.32
C ARG A 351 8.38 4.31 -27.61
N ALA A 352 8.12 3.00 -27.53
CA ALA A 352 7.75 2.20 -28.68
C ALA A 352 6.24 2.29 -28.95
N GLY A 353 5.42 2.23 -27.90
CA GLY A 353 3.96 2.29 -28.04
C GLY A 353 3.26 1.67 -26.85
N ARG A 354 2.07 1.12 -27.11
CA ARG A 354 1.28 0.37 -26.13
C ARG A 354 0.59 -0.82 -26.76
N ILE A 355 0.40 -1.87 -25.98
CA ILE A 355 -0.43 -3.02 -26.30
C ILE A 355 -1.67 -2.92 -25.42
N GLU A 356 -2.83 -2.75 -26.04
CA GLU A 356 -4.10 -2.97 -25.37
C GLU A 356 -4.35 -4.47 -25.37
N LEU A 357 -4.59 -5.05 -24.20
CA LEU A 357 -4.87 -6.47 -24.09
C LEU A 357 -6.32 -6.72 -24.56
N GLU A 358 -6.56 -6.56 -25.87
CA GLU A 358 -7.89 -6.53 -26.49
C GLU A 358 -8.55 -7.91 -26.65
N ASP A 359 -7.84 -9.01 -26.38
CA ASP A 359 -8.34 -10.37 -26.65
C ASP A 359 -8.51 -11.28 -25.42
N CYS A 360 -8.22 -10.81 -24.21
CA CYS A 360 -8.48 -11.61 -23.00
C CYS A 360 -9.95 -11.68 -22.59
N PHE A 361 -10.86 -10.95 -23.26
CA PHE A 361 -12.23 -10.73 -22.78
C PHE A 361 -13.33 -10.78 -23.84
N LYS A 362 -13.29 -11.77 -24.74
CA LYS A 362 -14.55 -12.20 -25.36
C LYS A 362 -15.32 -12.95 -24.29
N SER A 363 -16.45 -12.41 -23.86
CA SER A 363 -17.44 -13.17 -23.09
C SER A 363 -17.73 -14.50 -23.82
N LYS A 364 -18.38 -15.46 -23.12
CA LYS A 364 -18.86 -16.69 -23.79
C LYS A 364 -19.78 -16.40 -25.01
N ASP A 365 -20.35 -15.19 -25.10
CA ASP A 365 -21.19 -14.75 -26.22
C ASP A 365 -20.46 -13.90 -27.28
N GLY A 366 -19.15 -13.64 -27.12
CA GLY A 366 -18.33 -12.93 -28.11
C GLY A 366 -18.38 -11.40 -28.02
N SER A 367 -19.07 -10.81 -27.04
CA SER A 367 -19.04 -9.36 -26.80
C SER A 367 -17.70 -8.89 -26.20
N LYS A 368 -17.28 -7.66 -26.55
CA LYS A 368 -16.12 -6.99 -25.94
C LYS A 368 -16.46 -6.63 -24.50
N MET A 369 -15.70 -7.14 -23.54
CA MET A 369 -15.77 -6.68 -22.14
C MET A 369 -14.82 -5.49 -21.91
N PRO A 370 -15.05 -4.65 -20.89
CA PRO A 370 -14.09 -3.63 -20.49
C PRO A 370 -12.73 -4.25 -20.15
N LEU A 371 -11.65 -3.51 -20.41
CA LEU A 371 -10.29 -3.92 -20.04
C LEU A 371 -10.23 -4.16 -18.53
N GLY A 372 -9.95 -5.40 -18.11
CA GLY A 372 -9.62 -5.67 -16.71
C GLY A 372 -8.21 -5.16 -16.36
N GLU A 373 -7.85 -5.24 -15.09
CA GLU A 373 -6.56 -4.79 -14.58
C GLU A 373 -5.59 -5.97 -14.50
N ILE A 374 -4.35 -5.74 -14.94
CA ILE A 374 -3.29 -6.73 -14.85
C ILE A 374 -2.11 -6.26 -14.00
N ILE A 375 -1.40 -7.21 -13.39
CA ILE A 375 -0.14 -6.95 -12.67
C ILE A 375 0.82 -8.10 -12.97
N VAL A 376 1.94 -7.80 -13.63
CA VAL A 376 3.11 -8.69 -13.73
C VAL A 376 4.11 -8.24 -12.67
N TRP A 377 4.60 -9.17 -11.86
CA TRP A 377 5.45 -8.82 -10.72
C TRP A 377 6.78 -9.59 -10.69
N GLN A 378 6.76 -10.88 -11.05
CA GLN A 378 7.98 -11.71 -11.10
C GLN A 378 8.62 -11.61 -12.48
N LYS A 379 9.95 -11.73 -12.52
CA LYS A 379 10.69 -11.78 -13.79
C LYS A 379 10.13 -12.87 -14.72
N PRO A 380 10.08 -12.57 -16.03
CA PRO A 380 9.70 -13.54 -17.06
C PRO A 380 10.57 -14.81 -17.03
N ILE A 381 9.96 -15.96 -17.35
CA ILE A 381 10.66 -17.24 -17.47
C ILE A 381 10.71 -17.70 -18.92
N LYS A 382 11.53 -18.71 -19.19
CA LYS A 382 11.51 -19.47 -20.45
C LYS A 382 10.72 -20.76 -20.20
N ASP A 383 9.78 -21.10 -21.08
CA ASP A 383 9.14 -22.42 -21.08
C ASP A 383 10.08 -23.49 -21.70
N LYS A 384 9.63 -24.75 -21.76
CA LYS A 384 10.44 -25.85 -22.32
C LYS A 384 10.77 -25.67 -23.81
N ASN A 385 10.01 -24.85 -24.52
CA ASN A 385 10.19 -24.53 -25.94
C ASN A 385 11.02 -23.26 -26.15
N GLY A 386 11.46 -22.61 -25.07
CA GLY A 386 12.24 -21.37 -25.11
C GLY A 386 11.42 -20.10 -25.35
N ARG A 387 10.08 -20.18 -25.31
CA ARG A 387 9.22 -18.98 -25.33
C ARG A 387 9.32 -18.24 -24.01
N VAL A 388 9.23 -16.93 -24.08
CA VAL A 388 9.20 -16.08 -22.90
C VAL A 388 7.78 -16.05 -22.35
N VAL A 389 7.60 -16.46 -21.09
CA VAL A 389 6.29 -16.53 -20.42
C VAL A 389 6.28 -15.64 -19.20
N VAL A 390 5.16 -14.95 -18.99
CA VAL A 390 4.89 -14.19 -17.76
C VAL A 390 3.58 -14.63 -17.14
N GLY A 391 3.57 -14.67 -15.80
CA GLY A 391 2.34 -14.76 -15.02
C GLY A 391 1.86 -13.36 -14.63
N TYR A 392 0.55 -13.16 -14.62
CA TYR A 392 -0.07 -11.92 -14.20
C TYR A 392 -1.29 -12.17 -13.31
N THR A 393 -1.48 -11.28 -12.33
CA THR A 393 -2.78 -11.11 -11.69
C THR A 393 -3.74 -10.54 -12.70
N TYR A 394 -4.97 -11.02 -12.72
CA TYR A 394 -6.04 -10.46 -13.52
C TYR A 394 -7.27 -10.17 -12.64
N ASN A 395 -7.72 -8.91 -12.70
CA ASN A 395 -8.96 -8.45 -12.08
C ASN A 395 -9.91 -7.94 -13.17
N GLY A 396 -10.99 -8.67 -13.43
CA GLY A 396 -12.03 -8.20 -14.35
C GLY A 396 -13.31 -9.00 -14.19
N SER A 397 -14.33 -8.65 -14.97
CA SER A 397 -15.72 -9.05 -14.72
C SER A 397 -16.01 -10.56 -14.80
N ASP A 398 -15.13 -11.34 -15.42
CA ASP A 398 -15.20 -12.80 -15.49
C ASP A 398 -14.45 -13.50 -14.35
N CYS A 399 -13.89 -12.75 -13.39
CA CYS A 399 -13.30 -13.25 -12.17
C CYS A 399 -13.99 -12.67 -10.91
N PRO A 400 -14.34 -13.49 -9.90
CA PRO A 400 -15.05 -13.02 -8.70
C PRO A 400 -14.32 -11.94 -7.88
N LYS A 401 -12.98 -12.01 -7.79
CA LYS A 401 -12.12 -10.95 -7.22
C LYS A 401 -10.83 -10.82 -8.03
N SER A 402 -10.03 -11.88 -8.07
CA SER A 402 -8.80 -11.94 -8.86
C SER A 402 -8.41 -13.37 -9.18
N CYS A 403 -7.79 -13.58 -10.34
CA CYS A 403 -7.19 -14.86 -10.72
C CYS A 403 -5.79 -14.70 -11.30
N CYS A 404 -5.07 -15.82 -11.43
CA CYS A 404 -3.76 -15.83 -12.07
C CYS A 404 -3.90 -16.30 -13.52
N ARG A 405 -3.26 -15.57 -14.42
CA ARG A 405 -3.22 -15.84 -15.86
C ARG A 405 -1.80 -15.74 -16.41
N PHE A 406 -1.60 -16.22 -17.64
CA PHE A 406 -0.29 -16.34 -18.27
C PHE A 406 -0.35 -15.97 -19.75
N MET A 407 0.71 -15.36 -20.24
CA MET A 407 0.91 -15.06 -21.65
C MET A 407 2.34 -15.36 -22.08
N ALA A 408 2.50 -15.82 -23.32
CA ALA A 408 3.79 -15.99 -23.99
C ALA A 408 4.02 -14.86 -24.99
N PHE A 409 5.27 -14.39 -25.06
CA PHE A 409 5.75 -13.54 -26.13
C PHE A 409 6.50 -14.41 -27.14
N ASP A 410 5.82 -14.78 -28.24
CA ASP A 410 6.24 -15.88 -29.11
C ASP A 410 7.46 -15.54 -29.97
N ASN A 411 7.58 -14.27 -30.37
CA ASN A 411 8.62 -13.80 -31.28
C ASN A 411 9.56 -12.74 -30.66
N ILE A 412 9.54 -12.53 -29.34
CA ILE A 412 10.30 -11.44 -28.71
C ILE A 412 11.82 -11.54 -28.94
N ASP A 413 12.34 -12.76 -29.10
CA ASP A 413 13.76 -12.99 -29.36
C ASP A 413 14.21 -12.51 -30.73
N ASP A 414 13.29 -12.33 -31.69
CA ASP A 414 13.55 -11.73 -33.01
C ASP A 414 13.63 -10.20 -32.96
N ALA A 415 13.45 -9.62 -31.77
CA ALA A 415 13.44 -8.18 -31.52
C ALA A 415 12.44 -7.40 -32.40
N PRO A 416 11.17 -7.84 -32.50
CA PRO A 416 10.15 -7.15 -33.30
C PRO A 416 9.90 -5.71 -32.82
N GLU A 417 9.37 -4.87 -33.70
CA GLU A 417 8.73 -3.62 -33.27
C GLU A 417 7.42 -3.92 -32.52
N ILE A 418 6.91 -2.95 -31.75
CA ILE A 418 5.81 -3.18 -30.80
C ILE A 418 4.52 -3.69 -31.48
N GLU A 419 4.29 -3.28 -32.73
CA GLU A 419 3.13 -3.66 -33.55
C GLU A 419 3.24 -5.10 -34.09
N ASP A 420 4.47 -5.61 -34.19
CA ASP A 420 4.79 -6.94 -34.71
C ASP A 420 5.00 -7.97 -33.58
N ILE A 421 4.89 -7.56 -32.32
CA ILE A 421 4.97 -8.48 -31.17
C ILE A 421 3.78 -9.45 -31.20
N GLN A 422 4.09 -10.73 -31.18
CA GLN A 422 3.11 -11.82 -31.11
C GLN A 422 2.98 -12.29 -29.66
N ILE A 423 1.77 -12.15 -29.12
CA ILE A 423 1.42 -12.61 -27.78
C ILE A 423 0.39 -13.72 -27.87
N THR A 424 0.73 -14.89 -27.34
CA THR A 424 -0.23 -15.96 -27.08
C THR A 424 -0.73 -15.85 -25.64
N TYR A 425 -2.05 -15.69 -25.47
CA TYR A 425 -2.71 -15.72 -24.16
C TYR A 425 -2.99 -17.18 -23.77
N LEU A 426 -2.21 -17.73 -22.83
CA LEU A 426 -2.19 -19.16 -22.53
C LEU A 426 -3.35 -19.58 -21.62
N SER A 427 -3.84 -18.66 -20.79
CA SER A 427 -5.00 -18.87 -19.91
C SER A 427 -6.14 -17.91 -20.28
N SER A 428 -6.95 -18.29 -21.27
CA SER A 428 -8.22 -17.60 -21.57
C SER A 428 -9.31 -17.96 -20.55
N ILE A 429 -10.51 -17.39 -20.67
CA ILE A 429 -11.67 -17.68 -19.81
C ILE A 429 -11.84 -19.20 -19.64
N GLY A 430 -11.79 -19.68 -18.39
CA GLY A 430 -11.92 -21.10 -18.03
C GLY A 430 -10.60 -21.85 -17.82
N ASN A 431 -9.45 -21.27 -18.19
CA ASN A 431 -8.12 -21.86 -18.00
C ASN A 431 -7.21 -21.01 -17.08
N SER A 432 -7.78 -20.05 -16.34
CA SER A 432 -7.08 -19.33 -15.27
C SER A 432 -6.82 -20.24 -14.06
N ILE A 433 -5.78 -19.93 -13.29
CA ILE A 433 -5.67 -20.49 -11.94
C ILE A 433 -6.61 -19.69 -11.04
N GLU A 434 -7.63 -20.38 -10.53
CA GLU A 434 -8.66 -19.82 -9.67
C GLU A 434 -8.74 -20.58 -8.36
N MET A 435 -9.20 -19.89 -7.33
CA MET A 435 -9.55 -20.55 -6.09
C MET A 435 -10.82 -21.41 -6.26
N PRO A 436 -10.85 -22.63 -5.68
CA PRO A 436 -12.01 -23.50 -5.68
C PRO A 436 -13.30 -22.80 -5.22
N ALA A 437 -14.44 -23.20 -5.79
CA ALA A 437 -15.74 -22.56 -5.58
C ALA A 437 -16.26 -22.67 -4.13
N ASP A 438 -15.78 -23.64 -3.36
CA ASP A 438 -16.09 -23.87 -1.95
C ASP A 438 -15.32 -22.93 -1.00
N VAL A 439 -14.37 -22.14 -1.52
CA VAL A 439 -13.71 -21.10 -0.74
C VAL A 439 -14.53 -19.80 -0.77
N SER A 440 -14.98 -19.34 0.40
CA SER A 440 -15.88 -18.18 0.55
C SER A 440 -15.32 -16.88 -0.03
N GLU A 441 -13.99 -16.68 0.04
CA GLU A 441 -13.30 -15.55 -0.56
C GLU A 441 -12.28 -16.02 -1.60
N ARG A 442 -12.58 -15.77 -2.88
CA ARG A 442 -11.78 -16.23 -4.03
C ARG A 442 -10.82 -15.16 -4.52
N HIS A 443 -9.78 -14.90 -3.73
CA HIS A 443 -8.68 -14.00 -4.12
C HIS A 443 -7.37 -14.78 -4.25
N CYS A 444 -6.93 -14.96 -5.50
CA CYS A 444 -5.59 -15.44 -5.82
C CYS A 444 -4.92 -14.49 -6.82
N SER A 445 -3.65 -14.17 -6.59
CA SER A 445 -2.93 -13.17 -7.37
C SER A 445 -1.43 -13.42 -7.32
N GLU A 446 -0.68 -12.65 -8.09
CA GLU A 446 0.78 -12.63 -8.10
C GLU A 446 1.40 -14.03 -8.30
N PRO A 447 1.13 -14.70 -9.43
CA PRO A 447 1.72 -15.99 -9.73
C PRO A 447 3.24 -15.87 -9.90
N ALA A 448 3.98 -16.82 -9.34
CA ALA A 448 5.42 -17.01 -9.53
C ALA A 448 5.67 -18.36 -10.21
N PRO A 449 5.76 -18.39 -11.55
CA PRO A 449 6.03 -19.61 -12.30
C PRO A 449 7.52 -19.96 -12.30
N VAL A 450 7.81 -21.26 -12.31
CA VAL A 450 9.13 -21.84 -12.61
C VAL A 450 8.99 -23.05 -13.53
N LEU A 451 9.97 -23.26 -14.40
CA LEU A 451 10.07 -24.46 -15.22
C LEU A 451 10.72 -25.58 -14.40
N LEU A 452 10.05 -26.74 -14.34
CA LEU A 452 10.55 -27.95 -13.69
C LEU A 452 11.47 -28.76 -14.62
N PRO A 453 12.35 -29.63 -14.08
CA PRO A 453 13.28 -30.41 -14.90
C PRO A 453 12.61 -31.38 -15.89
N ASP A 454 11.36 -31.76 -15.67
CA ASP A 454 10.57 -32.61 -16.57
C ASP A 454 9.74 -31.82 -17.61
N GLY A 455 9.91 -30.50 -17.67
CA GLY A 455 9.22 -29.63 -18.63
C GLY A 455 7.86 -29.14 -18.18
N ARG A 456 7.35 -29.56 -17.01
CA ARG A 456 6.14 -28.96 -16.41
C ARG A 456 6.42 -27.56 -15.89
N ILE A 457 5.39 -26.72 -15.81
CA ILE A 457 5.47 -25.42 -15.16
C ILE A 457 4.77 -25.50 -13.81
N PHE A 458 5.48 -25.14 -12.75
CA PHE A 458 4.96 -25.04 -11.39
C PHE A 458 4.78 -23.58 -11.05
N SER A 459 3.58 -23.18 -10.62
CA SER A 459 3.33 -21.81 -10.18
C SER A 459 2.81 -21.80 -8.76
N VAL A 460 3.44 -21.00 -7.91
CA VAL A 460 2.86 -20.61 -6.62
C VAL A 460 2.14 -19.27 -6.76
N MET A 461 1.18 -19.00 -5.88
CA MET A 461 0.47 -17.73 -5.83
C MET A 461 0.10 -17.35 -4.41
N ARG A 462 -0.11 -16.06 -4.17
CA ARG A 462 -0.65 -15.59 -2.90
C ARG A 462 -2.16 -15.74 -2.87
N THR A 463 -2.70 -16.08 -1.70
CA THR A 463 -4.15 -16.18 -1.50
C THR A 463 -4.58 -15.59 -0.18
N ILE A 464 -5.87 -15.26 -0.08
CA ILE A 464 -6.48 -14.75 1.15
C ILE A 464 -6.64 -15.82 2.25
N THR A 465 -6.27 -17.08 2.00
CA THR A 465 -6.51 -18.17 2.96
C THR A 465 -5.49 -18.24 4.09
N GLY A 466 -4.42 -17.44 4.03
CA GLY A 466 -3.31 -17.51 4.97
C GLY A 466 -2.28 -18.58 4.65
N ASN A 467 -2.34 -19.14 3.43
CA ASN A 467 -1.40 -20.12 2.91
C ASN A 467 -1.00 -19.75 1.48
N ILE A 468 0.21 -20.16 1.10
CA ILE A 468 0.62 -20.20 -0.30
C ILE A 468 -0.18 -21.30 -0.99
N TRP A 469 -0.60 -21.05 -2.22
CA TRP A 469 -1.21 -22.08 -3.06
C TRP A 469 -0.32 -22.35 -4.26
N TYR A 470 -0.55 -23.48 -4.91
CA TYR A 470 0.13 -23.83 -6.14
C TYR A 470 -0.81 -24.47 -7.15
N SER A 471 -0.36 -24.49 -8.41
CA SER A 471 -0.90 -25.29 -9.50
C SER A 471 0.22 -25.69 -10.46
N VAL A 472 -0.03 -26.71 -11.26
CA VAL A 472 0.93 -27.29 -12.21
C VAL A 472 0.32 -27.31 -13.59
N SER A 473 1.11 -26.97 -14.60
CA SER A 473 0.77 -27.10 -16.01
C SER A 473 1.73 -28.08 -16.69
N GLU A 474 1.18 -29.00 -17.47
CA GLU A 474 1.94 -29.98 -18.27
C GLU A 474 2.02 -29.58 -19.77
N ASP A 475 1.23 -28.58 -20.17
CA ASP A 475 0.99 -28.16 -21.54
C ASP A 475 1.37 -26.69 -21.76
N ASP A 476 2.47 -26.26 -21.14
CA ASP A 476 3.07 -24.93 -21.33
C ASP A 476 2.12 -23.77 -21.01
N CYS A 477 1.51 -23.84 -19.81
CA CYS A 477 0.53 -22.89 -19.25
C CYS A 477 -0.84 -22.85 -19.96
N CYS A 478 -1.14 -23.75 -20.90
CA CYS A 478 -2.44 -23.77 -21.59
C CYS A 478 -3.58 -24.24 -20.68
N SER A 479 -3.30 -25.18 -19.77
CA SER A 479 -4.19 -25.63 -18.72
C SER A 479 -3.42 -25.84 -17.41
N TRP A 480 -4.18 -25.88 -16.32
CA TRP A 480 -3.67 -25.92 -14.95
C TRP A 480 -4.43 -26.94 -14.14
N THR A 481 -3.73 -27.65 -13.26
CA THR A 481 -4.39 -28.46 -12.22
C THR A 481 -5.20 -27.54 -11.30
N ALA A 482 -6.23 -28.09 -10.64
CA ALA A 482 -6.97 -27.34 -9.63
C ALA A 482 -5.99 -26.79 -8.58
N ALA A 483 -6.11 -25.50 -8.24
CA ALA A 483 -5.24 -24.88 -7.26
C ALA A 483 -5.42 -25.54 -5.89
N ARG A 484 -4.32 -25.77 -5.17
CA ARG A 484 -4.32 -26.37 -3.83
C ARG A 484 -3.38 -25.62 -2.89
N PRO A 485 -3.59 -25.65 -1.56
CA PRO A 485 -2.60 -25.18 -0.61
C PRO A 485 -1.25 -25.86 -0.84
N LEU A 486 -0.19 -25.07 -0.89
CA LEU A 486 1.18 -25.56 -0.93
C LEU A 486 1.53 -26.17 0.41
N LEU A 487 2.08 -27.38 0.40
CA LEU A 487 2.55 -28.08 1.58
C LEU A 487 4.08 -28.08 1.62
N TYR A 488 4.69 -28.36 2.76
CA TYR A 488 6.14 -28.62 2.79
C TYR A 488 6.51 -29.89 2.03
N ARG A 489 5.60 -30.88 1.97
CA ARG A 489 5.70 -32.11 1.17
C ARG A 489 4.32 -32.76 1.10
N ASP A 490 4.15 -33.78 0.27
CA ASP A 490 2.91 -34.55 0.22
C ASP A 490 2.51 -35.05 1.63
N GLY A 491 1.26 -34.78 2.03
CA GLY A 491 0.73 -35.09 3.36
C GLY A 491 1.36 -34.28 4.51
N GLY A 492 2.16 -33.26 4.22
CA GLY A 492 2.77 -32.36 5.19
C GLY A 492 1.88 -31.18 5.59
N GLU A 493 2.45 -30.26 6.37
CA GLU A 493 1.77 -29.03 6.77
C GLU A 493 1.73 -28.01 5.64
N ALA A 494 0.68 -27.19 5.62
CA ALA A 494 0.54 -26.07 4.68
C ALA A 494 1.56 -24.96 4.97
N VAL A 495 2.08 -24.35 3.91
CA VAL A 495 3.01 -23.22 3.97
C VAL A 495 2.21 -21.94 4.17
N LYS A 496 2.31 -21.35 5.37
CA LYS A 496 1.56 -20.14 5.75
C LYS A 496 2.13 -18.90 5.06
N ASN A 497 1.25 -17.97 4.67
CA ASN A 497 1.65 -16.66 4.14
C ASN A 497 0.51 -15.62 4.27
N PRO A 498 0.76 -14.38 4.75
CA PRO A 498 -0.29 -13.39 5.03
C PRO A 498 -0.62 -12.55 3.79
N LEU A 499 -0.97 -13.20 2.68
CA LEU A 499 -1.21 -12.52 1.40
C LEU A 499 -0.02 -11.60 1.00
N ASN A 500 1.21 -12.08 1.18
CA ASN A 500 2.40 -11.48 0.58
C ASN A 500 2.69 -12.16 -0.78
N CYS A 501 3.47 -11.54 -1.67
CA CYS A 501 3.99 -12.25 -2.84
C CYS A 501 4.73 -13.54 -2.41
N CYS A 502 4.82 -14.52 -3.31
CA CYS A 502 5.43 -15.82 -3.03
C CYS A 502 6.64 -16.06 -3.97
N PRO A 503 7.78 -15.36 -3.82
CA PRO A 503 8.90 -15.48 -4.74
C PRO A 503 9.45 -16.90 -4.77
N LEU A 504 9.55 -17.45 -5.98
CA LEU A 504 10.07 -18.78 -6.23
C LEU A 504 11.07 -18.72 -7.37
N TYR A 505 12.30 -19.15 -7.10
CA TYR A 505 13.37 -19.12 -8.09
C TYR A 505 14.08 -20.48 -8.20
N PRO A 506 14.43 -20.90 -9.43
CA PRO A 506 15.31 -22.04 -9.62
C PRO A 506 16.72 -21.72 -9.11
N LEU A 507 17.37 -22.74 -8.55
CA LEU A 507 18.77 -22.74 -8.14
C LEU A 507 19.57 -23.71 -9.03
N GLU A 508 20.87 -23.86 -8.74
CA GLU A 508 21.68 -24.94 -9.32
C GLU A 508 21.14 -26.33 -8.91
N ASP A 509 21.48 -27.34 -9.70
CA ASP A 509 21.23 -28.76 -9.39
C ASP A 509 19.76 -29.16 -9.20
N GLY A 510 18.83 -28.44 -9.86
CA GLY A 510 17.40 -28.76 -9.80
C GLY A 510 16.74 -28.43 -8.46
N LYS A 511 17.41 -27.62 -7.61
CA LYS A 511 16.83 -27.05 -6.39
C LYS A 511 16.09 -25.75 -6.68
N TYR A 512 15.29 -25.33 -5.71
CA TYR A 512 14.52 -24.08 -5.76
C TYR A 512 14.63 -23.35 -4.43
N ILE A 513 14.42 -22.04 -4.43
CA ILE A 513 14.25 -21.25 -3.21
C ILE A 513 12.88 -20.58 -3.22
N LEU A 514 12.11 -20.82 -2.18
CA LEU A 514 10.81 -20.18 -1.91
C LEU A 514 10.98 -19.17 -0.79
N LEU A 515 10.50 -17.95 -0.99
CA LEU A 515 10.48 -16.88 0.01
C LEU A 515 9.04 -16.57 0.44
N TYR A 516 8.84 -16.32 1.74
CA TYR A 516 7.53 -16.04 2.30
C TYR A 516 7.59 -15.52 3.74
N CYS A 517 6.48 -15.00 4.25
CA CYS A 517 6.33 -14.64 5.65
C CYS A 517 5.51 -15.73 6.34
N ASN A 518 6.13 -16.58 7.16
CA ASN A 518 5.53 -17.81 7.70
C ASN A 518 4.45 -17.58 8.79
N ASN A 519 3.40 -16.84 8.47
CA ASN A 519 2.27 -16.55 9.35
C ASN A 519 0.96 -16.42 8.54
N SER A 520 -0.17 -16.48 9.24
CA SER A 520 -1.52 -16.40 8.66
C SER A 520 -2.32 -15.18 9.15
N PHE A 521 -1.66 -14.23 9.82
CA PHE A 521 -2.34 -13.20 10.63
C PHE A 521 -3.37 -12.39 9.83
N TYR A 522 -3.03 -11.99 8.61
CA TYR A 522 -3.96 -11.25 7.75
C TYR A 522 -5.22 -12.04 7.41
N ALA A 523 -5.06 -13.31 7.06
CA ALA A 523 -6.19 -14.18 6.73
C ALA A 523 -7.04 -14.50 7.97
N ASP A 524 -6.41 -14.72 9.11
CA ASP A 524 -7.10 -14.91 10.40
C ASP A 524 -7.93 -13.68 10.77
N TYR A 525 -7.42 -12.48 10.51
CA TYR A 525 -8.14 -11.23 10.73
C TYR A 525 -9.34 -11.07 9.78
N ILE A 526 -9.10 -11.11 8.46
CA ILE A 526 -10.14 -10.82 7.47
C ILE A 526 -11.23 -11.91 7.45
N ARG A 527 -10.86 -13.18 7.58
CA ARG A 527 -11.82 -14.29 7.41
C ARG A 527 -12.48 -14.74 8.70
N ASN A 528 -11.78 -14.63 9.82
CA ASN A 528 -12.22 -15.18 11.10
C ASN A 528 -12.51 -14.09 12.15
N GLY A 529 -12.28 -12.81 11.82
CA GLY A 529 -12.42 -11.69 12.76
C GLY A 529 -11.45 -11.74 13.93
N LYS A 530 -10.37 -12.54 13.84
CA LYS A 530 -9.40 -12.65 14.92
C LYS A 530 -8.56 -11.38 14.97
N PRO A 531 -8.35 -10.78 16.15
CA PRO A 531 -7.51 -9.58 16.24
C PRO A 531 -6.09 -9.88 15.75
N LEU A 532 -5.46 -8.90 15.11
CA LEU A 532 -4.03 -8.95 14.82
C LEU A 532 -3.24 -8.98 16.14
N PRO A 533 -2.03 -9.56 16.16
CA PRO A 533 -1.13 -9.48 17.31
C PRO A 533 -0.94 -8.03 17.79
N ALA A 534 -0.75 -7.84 19.09
CA ALA A 534 -0.55 -6.51 19.67
C ALA A 534 0.60 -5.76 18.97
N GLY A 535 0.35 -4.50 18.59
CA GLY A 535 1.33 -3.69 17.86
C GLY A 535 1.47 -4.00 16.37
N MET A 536 0.66 -4.90 15.82
CA MET A 536 0.62 -5.22 14.40
C MET A 536 -0.60 -4.57 13.72
N SER A 537 -0.41 -4.08 12.49
CA SER A 537 -1.43 -3.62 11.56
C SER A 537 -1.44 -4.49 10.30
N MET A 538 -2.37 -4.22 9.39
CA MET A 538 -2.42 -4.87 8.08
C MET A 538 -1.14 -4.64 7.24
N PHE A 539 -0.40 -3.56 7.50
CA PHE A 539 0.84 -3.21 6.81
C PHE A 539 2.10 -3.72 7.49
N THR A 540 1.98 -4.42 8.63
CA THR A 540 3.12 -4.82 9.45
C THR A 540 3.15 -6.32 9.80
N ASN A 541 2.51 -7.15 8.96
CA ASN A 541 2.44 -8.60 9.11
C ASN A 541 3.35 -9.37 8.13
N ARG A 542 4.04 -8.67 7.22
CA ARG A 542 4.91 -9.22 6.19
C ARG A 542 6.37 -9.30 6.64
N ARG A 543 6.58 -9.92 7.81
CA ARG A 543 7.88 -10.16 8.43
C ARG A 543 7.80 -11.31 9.46
N PRO A 544 8.93 -11.92 9.86
CA PRO A 544 10.21 -11.89 9.13
C PRO A 544 10.07 -12.54 7.74
N MET A 545 11.03 -12.28 6.86
CA MET A 545 11.13 -13.03 5.61
C MET A 545 11.90 -14.32 5.88
N VAL A 546 11.30 -15.45 5.55
CA VAL A 546 11.93 -16.78 5.62
C VAL A 546 12.15 -17.33 4.22
N TYR A 547 13.06 -18.30 4.12
CA TYR A 547 13.23 -19.11 2.92
C TYR A 547 13.14 -20.61 3.23
N SER A 548 12.73 -21.37 2.22
CA SER A 548 12.78 -22.83 2.21
C SER A 548 13.39 -23.33 0.90
N ILE A 549 14.24 -24.36 0.99
CA ILE A 549 14.87 -24.98 -0.18
C ILE A 549 13.96 -26.08 -0.70
N GLY A 550 13.57 -25.97 -1.97
CA GLY A 550 12.75 -26.93 -2.68
C GLY A 550 13.59 -27.95 -3.43
N GLU A 551 13.23 -29.23 -3.33
CA GLU A 551 13.76 -30.32 -4.13
C GLU A 551 12.68 -30.85 -5.07
N PHE A 552 13.06 -31.09 -6.32
CA PHE A 552 12.15 -31.62 -7.32
C PHE A 552 11.96 -33.13 -7.16
N ASN A 553 10.69 -33.55 -7.03
CA ASN A 553 10.28 -34.95 -7.02
C ASN A 553 9.27 -35.19 -8.17
N PRO A 554 9.67 -35.83 -9.28
CA PRO A 554 8.81 -35.99 -10.45
C PRO A 554 7.59 -36.88 -10.20
N GLN A 555 7.63 -37.74 -9.18
CA GLN A 555 6.57 -38.72 -8.89
C GLN A 555 5.63 -38.28 -7.75
N ALA A 556 5.89 -37.13 -7.14
CA ALA A 556 5.03 -36.57 -6.09
C ALA A 556 3.78 -35.91 -6.66
N ASP A 557 2.71 -35.83 -5.86
CA ASP A 557 1.51 -35.06 -6.19
C ASP A 557 1.85 -33.56 -6.25
N GLN A 558 2.61 -33.08 -5.26
CA GLN A 558 3.27 -31.77 -5.31
C GLN A 558 4.73 -31.93 -5.79
N PRO A 559 5.09 -31.47 -7.01
CA PRO A 559 6.41 -31.75 -7.59
C PRO A 559 7.62 -31.14 -6.87
N LEU A 560 7.40 -30.15 -6.00
CA LEU A 560 8.46 -29.51 -5.21
C LEU A 560 8.22 -29.76 -3.73
N TRP A 561 9.18 -30.38 -3.04
CA TRP A 561 9.14 -30.54 -1.59
C TRP A 561 10.13 -29.58 -0.92
N PHE A 562 9.68 -28.86 0.08
CA PHE A 562 10.41 -27.78 0.73
C PHE A 562 10.95 -28.19 2.10
N SER A 563 12.16 -27.75 2.39
CA SER A 563 12.74 -27.80 3.73
C SER A 563 11.90 -27.01 4.73
N LYS A 564 12.21 -27.16 6.03
CA LYS A 564 11.68 -26.25 7.05
C LYS A 564 12.15 -24.80 6.79
N PRO A 565 11.34 -23.80 7.18
CA PRO A 565 11.68 -22.40 7.00
C PRO A 565 12.93 -22.03 7.80
N LYS A 566 13.75 -21.16 7.22
CA LYS A 566 14.84 -20.47 7.88
C LYS A 566 14.69 -18.98 7.68
N GLU A 567 14.92 -18.22 8.74
CA GLU A 567 14.93 -16.77 8.65
C GLU A 567 16.02 -16.29 7.68
N LEU A 568 15.65 -15.37 6.79
CA LEU A 568 16.58 -14.72 5.87
C LEU A 568 16.97 -13.34 6.39
N PHE A 569 15.97 -12.52 6.71
CA PHE A 569 16.14 -11.22 7.34
C PHE A 569 14.83 -10.73 7.97
N ASP A 570 14.97 -9.77 8.89
CA ASP A 570 13.87 -9.14 9.61
C ASP A 570 14.13 -7.62 9.76
N THR A 571 13.06 -6.87 9.94
CA THR A 571 13.07 -5.42 10.22
C THR A 571 12.94 -5.12 11.71
N ASP A 572 12.94 -6.15 12.58
CA ASP A 572 12.67 -6.06 14.02
C ASP A 572 11.35 -5.33 14.35
N GLY A 573 10.45 -5.24 13.37
CA GLY A 573 9.19 -4.51 13.51
C GLY A 573 9.31 -3.00 13.28
N VAL A 574 10.50 -2.48 12.98
CA VAL A 574 10.75 -1.04 12.78
C VAL A 574 10.09 -0.57 11.49
N ILE A 575 9.21 0.41 11.65
CA ILE A 575 8.41 1.01 10.59
C ILE A 575 9.18 2.15 9.93
N VAL A 576 9.08 2.26 8.60
CA VAL A 576 9.63 3.39 7.82
C VAL A 576 8.53 4.07 7.00
N SER A 577 8.60 5.40 6.95
CA SER A 577 7.77 6.27 6.11
C SER A 577 8.15 6.12 4.62
N PRO A 578 7.29 6.53 3.68
CA PRO A 578 5.97 7.15 3.84
C PRO A 578 4.85 6.15 4.09
N LYS A 579 5.01 4.89 3.67
CA LYS A 579 3.97 3.85 3.78
C LYS A 579 3.68 3.40 5.21
N ALA A 580 4.58 3.70 6.15
CA ALA A 580 4.51 3.21 7.53
C ALA A 580 4.44 1.67 7.60
N SER A 581 5.21 0.99 6.74
CA SER A 581 5.35 -0.46 6.73
C SER A 581 6.63 -0.93 7.42
N ASN A 582 6.60 -2.15 7.93
CA ASN A 582 7.80 -2.91 8.34
C ASN A 582 8.00 -4.17 7.49
N GLU A 583 7.37 -4.25 6.31
CA GLU A 583 7.49 -5.37 5.39
C GLU A 583 8.91 -5.53 4.86
N ILE A 584 9.30 -6.74 4.47
CA ILE A 584 10.64 -6.98 3.95
C ILE A 584 10.64 -8.14 2.97
N GLY A 585 11.43 -7.99 1.89
CA GLY A 585 11.60 -9.06 0.91
C GLY A 585 10.44 -9.23 -0.05
N SER A 586 9.45 -8.33 -0.06
CA SER A 586 8.35 -8.33 -1.01
C SER A 586 8.86 -7.90 -2.39
N TYR A 587 8.39 -8.52 -3.48
CA TYR A 587 8.78 -8.19 -4.86
C TYR A 587 10.29 -8.24 -5.18
N PRO A 588 11.04 -9.29 -4.76
CA PRO A 588 12.44 -9.40 -5.04
C PRO A 588 12.70 -9.91 -6.47
N SER A 589 13.97 -10.01 -6.81
CA SER A 589 14.45 -10.77 -7.96
C SER A 589 15.79 -11.44 -7.64
N MET A 590 16.17 -12.44 -8.42
CA MET A 590 17.43 -13.15 -8.22
C MET A 590 18.28 -13.13 -9.49
N THR A 591 19.60 -12.98 -9.31
CA THR A 591 20.59 -13.07 -10.40
C THR A 591 21.78 -13.92 -9.99
N VAL A 592 22.47 -14.48 -10.98
CA VAL A 592 23.85 -14.94 -10.84
C VAL A 592 24.74 -14.00 -11.62
N PHE A 593 25.69 -13.35 -10.94
CA PHE A 593 26.62 -12.39 -11.52
C PHE A 593 28.01 -12.64 -10.95
N ASN A 594 29.03 -12.72 -11.81
CA ASN A 594 30.40 -13.03 -11.39
C ASN A 594 30.56 -14.31 -10.54
N GLY A 595 29.68 -15.31 -10.77
CA GLY A 595 29.66 -16.55 -9.99
C GLY A 595 29.01 -16.43 -8.62
N GLU A 596 28.49 -15.25 -8.25
CA GLU A 596 27.75 -15.03 -7.01
C GLU A 596 26.25 -14.97 -7.29
N ARG A 597 25.47 -15.65 -6.45
CA ARG A 597 24.01 -15.57 -6.46
C ARG A 597 23.56 -14.50 -5.49
N MET A 598 22.80 -13.52 -6.00
CA MET A 598 22.25 -12.42 -5.22
C MET A 598 20.73 -12.42 -5.32
N LEU A 599 20.08 -12.33 -4.17
CA LEU A 599 18.69 -11.94 -4.04
C LEU A 599 18.63 -10.43 -3.85
N TRP A 600 17.96 -9.74 -4.76
CA TRP A 600 17.71 -8.31 -4.72
C TRP A 600 16.32 -8.08 -4.17
N TYR A 601 16.19 -7.24 -3.15
CA TYR A 601 14.93 -7.13 -2.42
C TYR A 601 14.65 -5.70 -1.94
N PRO A 602 13.38 -5.29 -1.98
CA PRO A 602 12.87 -4.16 -1.23
C PRO A 602 12.86 -4.42 0.29
N ASP A 603 13.33 -3.44 1.05
CA ASP A 603 13.18 -3.34 2.51
C ASP A 603 12.18 -2.22 2.79
N ARG A 604 11.01 -2.59 3.32
CA ARG A 604 9.85 -1.71 3.61
C ARG A 604 9.29 -0.97 2.40
N LYS A 605 9.56 -1.50 1.20
CA LYS A 605 9.32 -0.83 -0.09
C LYS A 605 9.99 0.55 -0.15
N PHE A 606 11.06 0.76 0.62
CA PHE A 606 11.73 2.05 0.73
C PHE A 606 13.18 1.91 0.27
N PHE A 607 13.97 1.06 0.92
CA PHE A 607 15.34 0.77 0.47
C PHE A 607 15.37 -0.37 -0.53
N LEU A 608 16.30 -0.33 -1.48
CA LEU A 608 16.58 -1.45 -2.39
C LEU A 608 17.95 -2.03 -2.07
N LEU A 609 17.97 -3.31 -1.73
CA LEU A 609 19.11 -4.00 -1.13
C LEU A 609 19.41 -5.33 -1.85
N GLY A 610 20.59 -5.90 -1.58
CA GLY A 610 21.00 -7.22 -2.06
C GLY A 610 21.48 -8.13 -0.95
N LYS A 611 21.12 -9.42 -1.00
CA LYS A 611 21.56 -10.48 -0.08
C LYS A 611 22.18 -11.63 -0.85
N LYS A 612 23.39 -12.05 -0.48
CA LYS A 612 24.05 -13.20 -1.09
C LYS A 612 23.33 -14.48 -0.64
N ILE A 613 22.97 -15.32 -1.62
CA ILE A 613 22.41 -16.66 -1.36
C ILE A 613 23.54 -17.68 -1.49
N THR A 614 24.14 -18.03 -0.36
CA THR A 614 25.35 -18.85 -0.32
C THR A 614 25.05 -20.34 -0.53
N ARG A 615 26.09 -21.12 -0.88
CA ARG A 615 25.98 -22.58 -0.93
C ARG A 615 25.62 -23.21 0.41
N GLU A 616 26.08 -22.61 1.51
CA GLU A 616 25.75 -23.06 2.86
C GLU A 616 24.24 -22.95 3.10
N MET A 617 23.61 -21.81 2.75
CA MET A 617 22.17 -21.64 2.87
C MET A 617 21.38 -22.69 2.08
N ILE A 618 21.86 -23.04 0.88
CA ILE A 618 21.19 -24.01 -0.03
C ILE A 618 21.33 -25.47 0.44
N ASN A 619 22.41 -25.78 1.17
CA ASN A 619 22.70 -27.13 1.65
C ASN A 619 22.29 -27.36 3.10
N SER A 620 21.92 -26.29 3.80
CA SER A 620 21.44 -26.34 5.17
C SER A 620 20.03 -26.91 5.23
#